data_AF-A0A6A5K207-F1
#
_entry.id   AF-A0A6A5K207-F1
#
_cell.length_a   1.000
_cell.length_b   1.000
_cell.length_c   1.000
_cell.angle_alpha   90.00
_cell.angle_beta   90.00
_cell.angle_gamma   90.00
#
_symmetry.space_group_name_H-M   'P 1'
#
loop_
_entity.id
_entity.type
_entity.pdbx_description
1 polymer ?
#
loop_
_entity_poly.entity_id
_entity_poly.type
_entity_poly.pdbx_seq_one_letter_code
_entity_poly.pdbx_strand_id
1 'polypeptide(L)'
;MESRIPSPNPIPGSPSAWPSTPSPLPSLSPLTTAFDLSRMSIPPTAYASTYAPAYEEPRSFPPAGHMPSLAPQQPSPPPTPDSITYRRIFDRVHGLLRGNLPEWWERNPEALHHLTARLAHVIIRHGQAGRFGPDGLGSLSEIFICIGHEDIKHYMCLAINAHWGNVVVILKGELCEKDGKDPMHDDALMELAKTGFDKEAARLYTGIAAEGLRR
;
A
#
# COMPACT_ATOMS: atom_id res chain seq x y z
N MET A 1 0.98 -64.92 -23.55
CA MET A 1 2.04 -65.68 -22.84
C MET A 1 3.34 -64.97 -23.18
N GLU A 2 4.08 -64.29 -22.33
CA GLU A 2 4.21 -64.29 -20.87
C GLU A 2 4.38 -62.86 -20.36
N SER A 3 3.73 -62.61 -19.23
CA SER A 3 3.84 -61.47 -18.32
C SER A 3 5.06 -61.62 -17.41
N ARG A 4 5.81 -60.54 -17.13
CA ARG A 4 6.62 -60.42 -15.89
C ARG A 4 6.79 -58.95 -15.47
N ILE A 5 6.02 -58.59 -14.46
CA ILE A 5 6.23 -57.48 -13.53
C ILE A 5 7.12 -58.01 -12.39
N PRO A 6 8.08 -57.24 -11.87
CA PRO A 6 8.56 -57.41 -10.50
C PRO A 6 7.91 -56.37 -9.56
N SER A 7 7.32 -56.92 -8.50
CA SER A 7 6.65 -56.32 -7.36
C SER A 7 7.57 -55.54 -6.39
N PRO A 8 7.01 -54.84 -5.37
CA PRO A 8 7.64 -53.75 -4.65
C PRO A 8 8.42 -54.19 -3.41
N ASN A 9 9.38 -53.37 -2.96
CA ASN A 9 9.98 -53.50 -1.64
C ASN A 9 9.22 -52.64 -0.61
N PRO A 10 8.86 -53.19 0.55
CA PRO A 10 8.29 -52.45 1.67
C PRO A 10 9.29 -52.23 2.83
N ILE A 11 8.76 -51.57 3.88
CA ILE A 11 9.13 -51.59 5.31
C ILE A 11 10.22 -50.59 5.80
N PRO A 12 10.31 -50.30 7.13
CA PRO A 12 9.48 -49.43 7.99
C PRO A 12 10.28 -48.27 8.64
N GLY A 13 9.60 -47.22 9.09
CA GLY A 13 10.21 -46.22 9.98
C GLY A 13 9.17 -45.45 10.78
N SER A 14 9.12 -45.74 12.08
CA SER A 14 8.16 -45.29 13.08
C SER A 14 7.87 -43.79 13.19
N PRO A 15 6.70 -43.42 13.75
CA PRO A 15 6.34 -42.05 14.06
C PRO A 15 7.09 -41.56 15.29
N SER A 16 7.84 -40.47 15.16
CA SER A 16 8.35 -39.75 16.34
C SER A 16 7.36 -38.65 16.70
N ALA A 17 6.43 -39.00 17.59
CA ALA A 17 5.61 -38.04 18.31
C ALA A 17 6.50 -37.24 19.27
N TRP A 18 6.55 -35.93 19.08
CA TRP A 18 7.07 -34.99 20.08
C TRP A 18 5.87 -34.29 20.70
N PRO A 19 5.59 -34.45 22.00
CA PRO A 19 4.71 -33.55 22.71
C PRO A 19 5.54 -32.32 23.12
N SER A 20 5.14 -31.14 22.65
CA SER A 20 5.64 -29.90 23.23
C SER A 20 4.47 -28.93 23.41
N THR A 21 4.24 -28.70 24.69
CA THR A 21 3.18 -27.99 25.38
C THR A 21 2.97 -26.57 24.83
N PRO A 22 1.71 -26.11 24.69
CA PRO A 22 1.42 -24.73 24.37
C PRO A 22 1.76 -23.82 25.57
N SER A 23 2.65 -22.85 25.36
CA SER A 23 2.82 -21.74 26.30
C SER A 23 1.64 -20.76 26.13
N PRO A 24 0.98 -20.33 27.21
CA PRO A 24 -0.11 -19.36 27.12
C PRO A 24 0.45 -17.96 26.80
N LEU A 25 -0.03 -17.38 25.70
CA LEU A 25 0.20 -15.98 25.36
C LEU A 25 -0.52 -15.06 26.36
N PRO A 26 0.08 -13.93 26.76
CA PRO A 26 -0.56 -12.97 27.64
C PRO A 26 -1.77 -12.31 26.95
N SER A 27 -2.89 -12.34 27.65
CA SER A 27 -4.11 -11.59 27.36
C SER A 27 -3.84 -10.09 27.28
N LEU A 28 -4.09 -9.50 26.11
CA LEU A 28 -4.22 -8.06 25.93
C LEU A 28 -5.61 -7.80 25.34
N SER A 29 -6.50 -7.29 26.20
CA SER A 29 -7.77 -6.68 25.80
C SER A 29 -7.61 -5.14 25.75
N PRO A 30 -8.56 -4.40 25.17
CA PRO A 30 -8.42 -3.75 23.87
C PRO A 30 -8.14 -2.25 24.01
N LEU A 31 -7.20 -1.70 23.24
CA LEU A 31 -7.16 -0.26 23.00
C LEU A 31 -8.01 0.05 21.77
N THR A 32 -9.29 0.38 22.00
CA THR A 32 -10.12 1.06 21.00
C THR A 32 -9.55 2.46 20.78
N THR A 33 -8.59 2.56 19.87
CA THR A 33 -8.23 3.85 19.28
C THR A 33 -8.94 3.92 17.94
N ALA A 34 -10.09 4.60 17.92
CA ALA A 34 -10.69 5.04 16.68
C ALA A 34 -9.65 5.91 15.96
N PHE A 35 -9.07 5.38 14.88
CA PHE A 35 -8.17 6.12 14.01
C PHE A 35 -9.01 7.08 13.18
N ASP A 36 -8.98 8.37 13.55
CA ASP A 36 -9.46 9.45 12.71
C ASP A 36 -8.53 9.60 11.50
N LEU A 37 -9.00 9.14 10.35
CA LEU A 37 -8.29 9.15 9.07
C LEU A 37 -8.17 10.56 8.44
N SER A 38 -8.65 11.61 9.12
CA SER A 38 -8.79 12.93 8.52
C SER A 38 -7.61 13.89 8.74
N ARG A 39 -6.58 13.50 9.48
CA ARG A 39 -5.40 14.37 9.71
C ARG A 39 -4.09 13.59 9.79
N MET A 40 -3.46 13.40 8.64
CA MET A 40 -2.05 12.97 8.57
C MET A 40 -1.22 14.11 7.98
N SER A 41 -0.89 15.07 8.84
CA SER A 41 0.16 16.06 8.57
C SER A 41 1.46 15.53 9.15
N ILE A 42 2.44 15.24 8.29
CA ILE A 42 3.80 14.90 8.69
C ILE A 42 4.46 16.21 9.17
N PRO A 43 4.92 16.32 10.44
CA PRO A 43 5.56 17.55 10.91
C PRO A 43 6.98 17.68 10.36
N PRO A 44 7.40 18.86 9.87
CA PRO A 44 8.80 19.14 9.55
C PRO A 44 9.49 19.65 10.82
N THR A 45 9.96 18.74 11.67
CA THR A 45 10.86 19.11 12.78
C THR A 45 12.10 18.22 12.77
N ALA A 46 12.99 18.53 11.83
CA ALA A 46 14.38 18.12 11.87
C ALA A 46 15.28 19.31 11.50
N TYR A 47 15.13 20.43 12.20
CA TYR A 47 16.14 21.49 12.21
C TYR A 47 16.25 22.07 13.62
N ALA A 48 16.96 21.34 14.49
CA ALA A 48 17.74 21.99 15.52
C ALA A 48 18.94 22.65 14.82
N SER A 49 18.86 23.96 14.58
CA SER A 49 20.03 24.78 14.28
C SER A 49 20.32 25.67 15.48
N THR A 50 21.30 25.22 16.23
CA THR A 50 22.05 25.91 17.27
C THR A 50 22.64 27.21 16.74
N TYR A 51 22.03 28.37 17.01
CA TYR A 51 22.76 29.65 17.11
C TYR A 51 21.97 30.61 18.02
N ALA A 52 22.50 30.82 19.22
CA ALA A 52 22.24 32.03 19.99
C ALA A 52 22.99 33.21 19.34
N PRO A 53 22.52 34.45 19.56
CA PRO A 53 23.21 35.26 20.55
C PRO A 53 22.30 36.01 21.52
N ALA A 54 22.91 36.38 22.64
CA ALA A 54 22.40 37.09 23.80
C ALA A 54 22.19 38.60 23.56
N TYR A 55 21.93 39.35 24.66
CA TYR A 55 21.64 40.79 24.83
C TYR A 55 20.14 41.13 24.62
N GLU A 56 19.33 41.70 25.55
CA GLU A 56 19.57 42.45 26.79
C GLU A 56 18.28 42.57 27.67
N GLU A 57 18.48 42.49 28.99
CA GLU A 57 17.86 43.23 30.13
C GLU A 57 16.37 43.15 30.60
N PRO A 58 16.11 43.42 31.91
CA PRO A 58 15.09 42.78 32.73
C PRO A 58 13.89 43.68 33.08
N ARG A 59 12.69 43.09 33.21
CA ARG A 59 11.58 43.69 33.98
C ARG A 59 10.77 42.64 34.74
N SER A 60 11.00 42.56 36.05
CA SER A 60 10.08 42.12 37.11
C SER A 60 8.87 43.09 37.18
N PHE A 61 7.60 42.65 37.25
CA PHE A 61 6.75 42.25 38.40
C PHE A 61 5.30 42.00 37.87
N PRO A 62 4.29 41.49 38.63
CA PRO A 62 4.19 40.54 39.76
C PRO A 62 3.24 39.33 39.44
N PRO A 63 3.02 38.37 40.37
CA PRO A 63 2.17 37.19 40.14
C PRO A 63 0.77 37.33 40.75
N ALA A 64 -0.27 36.91 40.02
CA ALA A 64 -1.47 36.20 40.51
C ALA A 64 -2.61 36.32 39.49
N GLY A 65 -3.15 35.18 39.05
CA GLY A 65 -4.36 35.14 38.23
C GLY A 65 -4.49 33.80 37.53
N HIS A 66 -5.06 32.81 38.23
CA HIS A 66 -5.48 31.54 37.65
C HIS A 66 -6.49 31.79 36.52
N MET A 67 -6.05 31.68 35.27
CA MET A 67 -6.92 31.41 34.12
C MET A 67 -6.36 30.15 33.44
N PRO A 68 -7.20 29.16 33.08
CA PRO A 68 -6.74 28.01 32.31
C PRO A 68 -6.15 28.54 31.00
N SER A 69 -4.85 28.35 30.81
CA SER A 69 -4.20 28.65 29.55
C SER A 69 -4.79 27.69 28.51
N LEU A 70 -5.72 28.19 27.69
CA LEU A 70 -6.00 27.56 26.41
C LEU A 70 -4.69 27.70 25.64
N ALA A 71 -3.94 26.60 25.55
CA ALA A 71 -2.74 26.52 24.74
C ALA A 71 -3.06 27.15 23.37
N PRO A 72 -2.19 28.00 22.81
CA PRO A 72 -2.42 28.54 21.49
C PRO A 72 -2.62 27.35 20.55
N GLN A 73 -3.84 27.17 20.04
CA GLN A 73 -4.03 26.30 18.90
C GLN A 73 -3.27 26.99 17.77
N GLN A 74 -2.03 26.56 17.57
CA GLN A 74 -1.24 26.95 16.42
C GLN A 74 -2.14 26.64 15.21
N PRO A 75 -2.53 27.64 14.41
CA PRO A 75 -3.32 27.39 13.21
C PRO A 75 -2.51 26.40 12.39
N SER A 76 -3.01 25.17 12.25
CA SER A 76 -2.44 24.22 11.31
C SER A 76 -2.39 24.94 9.97
N PRO A 77 -1.20 25.13 9.37
CA PRO A 77 -1.09 25.91 8.14
C PRO A 77 -2.06 25.31 7.12
N PRO A 78 -2.77 26.15 6.35
CA PRO A 78 -3.62 25.64 5.29
C PRO A 78 -2.76 24.71 4.42
N PRO A 79 -3.28 23.52 4.04
CA PRO A 79 -2.52 22.62 3.18
C PRO A 79 -2.06 23.42 1.97
N THR A 80 -0.76 23.35 1.68
CA THR A 80 -0.23 23.97 0.48
C THR A 80 -1.04 23.46 -0.72
N PRO A 81 -1.39 24.33 -1.69
CA PRO A 81 -2.25 23.97 -2.82
C PRO A 81 -1.73 22.77 -3.66
N ASP A 82 -0.45 22.44 -3.49
CA ASP A 82 0.25 21.34 -4.14
C ASP A 82 0.39 20.08 -3.28
N SER A 83 -0.18 20.04 -2.07
CA SER A 83 -0.14 18.82 -1.25
C SER A 83 -0.92 17.67 -1.89
N ILE A 84 -0.28 16.50 -1.98
CA ILE A 84 -0.91 15.26 -2.42
C ILE A 84 -1.76 14.72 -1.27
N THR A 85 -3.08 14.79 -1.43
CA THR A 85 -4.06 14.33 -0.43
C THR A 85 -4.55 12.93 -0.75
N TYR A 86 -5.15 12.25 0.24
CA TYR A 86 -5.83 10.96 0.04
C TYR A 86 -6.82 11.03 -1.15
N ARG A 87 -7.63 12.08 -1.21
CA ARG A 87 -8.62 12.25 -2.29
C ARG A 87 -7.96 12.33 -3.66
N ARG A 88 -6.87 13.10 -3.78
CA ARG A 88 -6.11 13.20 -5.04
C ARG A 88 -5.50 11.86 -5.47
N ILE A 89 -4.97 11.08 -4.53
CA ILE A 89 -4.48 9.71 -4.79
C ILE A 89 -5.65 8.80 -5.21
N PHE A 90 -6.76 8.85 -4.49
CA PHE A 90 -7.96 8.09 -4.79
C PHE A 90 -8.44 8.37 -6.21
N ASP A 91 -8.64 9.64 -6.57
CA ASP A 91 -9.12 10.04 -7.89
C ASP A 91 -8.16 9.58 -9.01
N ARG A 92 -6.85 9.70 -8.76
CA ARG A 92 -5.82 9.23 -9.70
C ARG A 92 -5.88 7.72 -9.90
N VAL A 93 -5.92 6.94 -8.82
CA VAL A 93 -6.01 5.47 -8.88
C VAL A 93 -7.33 5.05 -9.52
N HIS A 94 -8.44 5.68 -9.16
CA HIS A 94 -9.76 5.40 -9.72
C HIS A 94 -9.77 5.59 -11.23
N GLY A 95 -9.20 6.70 -11.72
CA GLY A 95 -9.09 6.97 -13.16
C GLY A 95 -8.24 5.93 -13.89
N LEU A 96 -7.12 5.52 -13.30
CA LEU A 96 -6.26 4.48 -13.86
C LEU A 96 -6.96 3.12 -13.91
N LEU A 97 -7.60 2.70 -12.82
CA LEU A 97 -8.32 1.43 -12.77
C LEU A 97 -9.50 1.43 -13.73
N ARG A 98 -10.29 2.51 -13.78
CA ARG A 98 -11.42 2.63 -14.71
C ARG A 98 -10.99 2.48 -16.17
N GLY A 99 -9.83 3.05 -16.53
CA GLY A 99 -9.29 2.94 -17.89
C GLY A 99 -8.77 1.55 -18.26
N ASN A 100 -8.44 0.72 -17.26
CA ASN A 100 -7.79 -0.58 -17.46
C ASN A 100 -8.63 -1.79 -17.00
N LEU A 101 -9.75 -1.54 -16.33
CA LEU A 101 -10.76 -2.51 -15.90
C LEU A 101 -12.15 -2.04 -16.40
N PRO A 102 -12.37 -1.91 -17.72
CA PRO A 102 -13.57 -1.25 -18.25
C PRO A 102 -14.86 -1.97 -17.86
N GLU A 103 -14.87 -3.31 -17.83
CA GLU A 103 -16.06 -4.09 -17.48
C GLU A 103 -16.52 -3.87 -16.04
N TRP A 104 -15.60 -3.52 -15.13
CA TRP A 104 -15.91 -3.31 -13.72
C TRP A 104 -16.73 -2.05 -13.50
N TRP A 105 -16.45 -1.00 -14.27
CA TRP A 105 -17.21 0.24 -14.15
C TRP A 105 -18.70 0.01 -14.43
N GLU A 106 -19.02 -0.80 -15.43
CA GLU A 106 -20.38 -1.07 -15.84
C GLU A 106 -21.06 -2.12 -14.95
N ARG A 107 -20.32 -3.18 -14.57
CA ARG A 107 -20.90 -4.32 -13.86
C ARG A 107 -20.81 -4.22 -12.34
N ASN A 108 -19.80 -3.53 -11.80
CA ASN A 108 -19.55 -3.49 -10.37
C ASN A 108 -18.78 -2.22 -9.93
N PRO A 109 -19.43 -1.03 -9.99
CA PRO A 109 -18.80 0.23 -9.62
C PRO A 109 -18.36 0.28 -8.15
N GLU A 110 -19.08 -0.41 -7.26
CA GLU A 110 -18.71 -0.52 -5.84
C GLU A 110 -17.39 -1.28 -5.64
N ALA A 111 -17.16 -2.36 -6.40
CA ALA A 111 -15.88 -3.08 -6.35
C ALA A 111 -14.72 -2.18 -6.76
N LEU A 112 -14.91 -1.38 -7.81
CA LEU A 112 -13.91 -0.41 -8.25
C LEU A 112 -13.63 0.64 -7.16
N HIS A 113 -14.67 1.13 -6.49
CA HIS A 113 -14.54 2.09 -5.39
C HIS A 113 -13.75 1.50 -4.20
N HIS A 114 -14.13 0.31 -3.73
CA HIS A 114 -13.46 -0.37 -2.62
C HIS A 114 -12.00 -0.71 -2.93
N LEU A 115 -11.74 -1.20 -4.14
CA LEU A 115 -10.38 -1.48 -4.61
C LEU A 115 -9.54 -0.21 -4.62
N THR A 116 -10.09 0.88 -5.18
CA THR A 116 -9.42 2.20 -5.19
C THR A 116 -9.09 2.67 -3.79
N ALA A 117 -10.06 2.61 -2.86
CA ALA A 117 -9.85 3.02 -1.47
C ALA A 117 -8.71 2.22 -0.82
N ARG A 118 -8.71 0.89 -1.00
CA ARG A 118 -7.67 0.02 -0.45
C ARG A 118 -6.29 0.36 -1.02
N LEU A 119 -6.18 0.55 -2.33
CA LEU A 119 -4.91 0.88 -2.97
C LEU A 119 -4.41 2.28 -2.60
N ALA A 120 -5.30 3.27 -2.49
CA ALA A 120 -4.94 4.60 -1.99
C ALA A 120 -4.36 4.54 -0.57
N HIS A 121 -4.95 3.74 0.33
CA HIS A 121 -4.39 3.49 1.65
C HIS A 121 -3.02 2.81 1.62
N VAL A 122 -2.82 1.83 0.72
CA VAL A 122 -1.51 1.16 0.54
C VAL A 122 -0.44 2.15 0.09
N ILE A 123 -0.76 3.01 -0.88
CA ILE A 123 0.15 4.06 -1.38
C ILE A 123 0.56 5.00 -0.25
N ILE A 124 -0.42 5.49 0.53
CA ILE A 124 -0.14 6.38 1.67
C ILE A 124 0.74 5.69 2.70
N ARG A 125 0.45 4.43 3.04
CA ARG A 125 1.26 3.64 3.97
C ARG A 125 2.69 3.47 3.46
N HIS A 126 2.89 3.26 2.16
CA HIS A 126 4.22 3.19 1.56
C HIS A 126 4.97 4.53 1.63
N GLY A 127 4.28 5.65 1.40
CA GLY A 127 4.85 6.98 1.56
C GLY A 127 5.28 7.25 3.01
N GLN A 128 4.43 6.90 3.97
CA GLN A 128 4.73 7.03 5.41
C GLN A 128 5.88 6.14 5.87
N ALA A 129 6.06 4.99 5.24
CA ALA A 129 7.19 4.10 5.47
C ALA A 129 8.46 4.56 4.73
N GLY A 130 8.46 5.73 4.06
CA GLY A 130 9.62 6.28 3.35
C GLY A 130 9.97 5.55 2.05
N ARG A 131 9.08 4.72 1.50
CA ARG A 131 9.39 3.94 0.28
C ARG A 131 9.52 4.78 -0.98
N PHE A 132 9.05 6.02 -0.96
CA PHE A 132 9.14 6.95 -2.09
C PHE A 132 10.37 7.88 -1.99
N GLY A 133 11.24 7.65 -1.00
CA GLY A 133 12.36 8.53 -0.70
C GLY A 133 12.00 9.63 0.30
N PRO A 134 12.97 10.49 0.65
CA PRO A 134 12.80 11.53 1.66
C PRO A 134 11.77 12.60 1.27
N ASP A 135 11.63 12.87 -0.02
CA ASP A 135 10.72 13.89 -0.55
C ASP A 135 9.30 13.35 -0.81
N GLY A 136 9.10 12.03 -0.70
CA GLY A 136 7.81 11.40 -0.98
C GLY A 136 7.46 11.40 -2.47
N LEU A 137 6.17 11.51 -2.77
CA LEU A 137 5.67 11.69 -4.14
C LEU A 137 5.74 13.17 -4.51
N GLY A 138 6.35 13.50 -5.65
CA GLY A 138 6.39 14.86 -6.18
C GLY A 138 5.11 15.23 -6.94
N SER A 139 4.47 14.24 -7.56
CA SER A 139 3.35 14.40 -8.48
C SER A 139 2.46 13.15 -8.52
N LEU A 140 1.15 13.35 -8.75
CA LEU A 140 0.21 12.25 -9.01
C LEU A 140 0.51 11.49 -10.31
N SER A 141 1.24 12.10 -11.26
CA SER A 141 1.65 11.43 -12.50
C SER A 141 2.63 10.29 -12.25
N GLU A 142 3.32 10.29 -11.10
CA GLU A 142 4.20 9.19 -10.68
C GLU A 142 3.41 7.92 -10.35
N ILE A 143 2.10 8.01 -10.13
CA ILE A 143 1.21 6.85 -10.02
C ILE A 143 0.70 6.52 -11.43
N PHE A 144 1.01 5.33 -11.93
CA PHE A 144 0.65 4.91 -13.29
C PHE A 144 0.43 3.40 -13.38
N ILE A 145 -0.17 2.98 -14.48
CA ILE A 145 -0.24 1.57 -14.87
C ILE A 145 0.75 1.35 -16.01
N CYS A 146 1.52 0.28 -15.95
CA CYS A 146 2.49 -0.10 -16.99
C CYS A 146 2.59 -1.62 -17.13
N ILE A 147 3.35 -2.04 -18.14
CA ILE A 147 3.84 -3.41 -18.27
C ILE A 147 5.19 -3.49 -17.57
N GLY A 148 5.32 -4.40 -16.60
CA GLY A 148 6.58 -4.85 -16.03
C GLY A 148 7.01 -6.18 -16.64
N HIS A 149 8.26 -6.56 -16.39
CA HIS A 149 8.81 -7.83 -16.83
C HIS A 149 9.62 -8.50 -15.71
N GLU A 150 9.57 -9.82 -15.69
CA GLU A 150 10.41 -10.70 -14.86
C GLU A 150 10.95 -11.79 -15.77
N ASP A 151 12.25 -11.72 -16.05
CA ASP A 151 12.90 -12.51 -17.09
C ASP A 151 12.19 -12.35 -18.45
N ILE A 152 11.66 -13.45 -19.00
CA ILE A 152 10.92 -13.50 -20.26
C ILE A 152 9.41 -13.29 -20.09
N LYS A 153 8.95 -13.15 -18.84
CA LYS A 153 7.53 -13.01 -18.50
C LYS A 153 7.16 -11.56 -18.31
N HIS A 154 5.94 -11.22 -18.69
CA HIS A 154 5.41 -9.87 -18.61
C HIS A 154 4.20 -9.85 -17.69
N TYR A 155 3.91 -8.68 -17.12
CA TYR A 155 2.72 -8.49 -16.32
C TYR A 155 2.30 -7.03 -16.39
N MET A 156 1.00 -6.79 -16.24
CA MET A 156 0.48 -5.43 -16.07
C MET A 156 0.39 -5.10 -14.58
N CYS A 157 0.74 -3.86 -14.21
CA CYS A 157 0.74 -3.45 -12.81
C CYS A 157 0.37 -1.99 -12.60
N LEU A 158 -0.17 -1.69 -11.42
CA LEU A 158 -0.22 -0.34 -10.87
C LEU A 158 1.07 -0.11 -10.09
N ALA A 159 1.79 0.95 -10.43
CA ALA A 159 3.10 1.23 -9.90
C ALA A 159 3.32 2.72 -9.62
N ILE A 160 4.38 2.98 -8.88
CA ILE A 160 4.82 4.32 -8.51
C ILE A 160 6.29 4.49 -8.90
N ASN A 161 6.61 5.53 -9.66
CA ASN A 161 7.98 5.93 -9.92
C ASN A 161 8.47 6.81 -8.77
N ALA A 162 9.11 6.20 -7.78
CA ALA A 162 9.85 6.98 -6.79
C ALA A 162 11.10 7.51 -7.50
N HIS A 163 11.26 8.84 -7.56
CA HIS A 163 12.39 9.55 -8.19
C HIS A 163 13.79 9.12 -7.73
N TRP A 164 13.86 8.20 -6.79
CA TRP A 164 15.03 7.50 -6.27
C TRP A 164 15.39 6.21 -7.03
N GLY A 165 14.94 6.07 -8.28
CA GLY A 165 15.40 5.02 -9.19
C GLY A 165 14.76 3.65 -8.97
N ASN A 166 13.75 3.54 -8.12
CA ASN A 166 13.02 2.29 -7.88
C ASN A 166 11.53 2.48 -8.14
N VAL A 167 10.97 1.58 -8.96
CA VAL A 167 9.54 1.50 -9.16
C VAL A 167 8.92 0.68 -8.03
N VAL A 168 7.98 1.26 -7.31
CA VAL A 168 7.21 0.56 -6.27
C VAL A 168 5.95 -0.01 -6.89
N VAL A 169 5.89 -1.33 -7.03
CA VAL A 169 4.69 -2.03 -7.53
C VAL A 169 3.66 -2.13 -6.41
N ILE A 170 2.45 -1.63 -6.66
CA ILE A 170 1.34 -1.57 -5.71
C ILE A 170 0.35 -2.71 -5.95
N LEU A 171 0.03 -2.99 -7.21
CA LEU A 171 -0.82 -4.11 -7.63
C LEU A 171 -0.17 -4.78 -8.83
N LYS A 172 0.21 -6.05 -8.69
CA LYS A 172 0.94 -6.82 -9.70
C LYS A 172 0.01 -7.89 -10.29
N GLY A 173 -0.32 -7.78 -11.58
CA GLY A 173 -1.07 -8.82 -12.28
C GLY A 173 -0.30 -10.13 -12.42
N GLU A 174 -0.99 -11.18 -12.86
CA GLU A 174 -0.37 -12.47 -13.16
C GLU A 174 0.71 -12.34 -14.24
N LEU A 175 1.79 -13.11 -14.09
CA LEU A 175 2.83 -13.23 -15.11
C LEU A 175 2.30 -14.01 -16.32
N CYS A 176 2.49 -13.45 -17.51
CA CYS A 176 2.18 -14.09 -18.77
C CYS A 176 3.43 -14.17 -19.67
N GLU A 177 3.47 -15.18 -20.52
CA GLU A 177 4.55 -15.42 -21.47
C GLU A 177 3.95 -15.99 -22.75
N LYS A 178 4.51 -15.59 -23.89
CA LYS A 178 4.13 -16.16 -25.18
C LYS A 178 5.32 -16.07 -26.13
N ASP A 179 6.05 -17.17 -26.27
CA ASP A 179 7.14 -17.34 -27.24
C ASP A 179 8.19 -16.21 -27.22
N GLY A 180 8.48 -15.63 -26.05
CA GLY A 180 9.41 -14.51 -25.91
C GLY A 180 8.96 -13.20 -26.57
N LYS A 181 7.66 -13.05 -26.89
CA LYS A 181 7.10 -11.83 -27.47
C LYS A 181 6.95 -10.72 -26.44
N ASP A 182 6.96 -9.48 -26.93
CA ASP A 182 6.70 -8.29 -26.13
C ASP A 182 5.21 -7.88 -26.24
N PRO A 183 4.49 -7.70 -25.12
CA PRO A 183 3.09 -7.24 -25.13
C PRO A 183 2.92 -5.85 -25.75
N MET A 184 3.95 -5.02 -25.84
CA MET A 184 3.88 -3.76 -26.59
C MET A 184 3.74 -3.96 -28.11
N HIS A 185 4.02 -5.17 -28.60
CA HIS A 185 4.00 -5.50 -30.03
C HIS A 185 3.13 -6.72 -30.39
N ASP A 186 2.61 -7.47 -29.41
CA ASP A 186 1.65 -8.59 -29.60
C ASP A 186 0.38 -8.33 -28.79
N ASP A 187 -0.71 -7.98 -29.50
CA ASP A 187 -2.00 -7.66 -28.89
C ASP A 187 -2.55 -8.80 -28.03
N ALA A 188 -2.34 -10.05 -28.44
CA ALA A 188 -2.82 -11.19 -27.68
C ALA A 188 -2.04 -11.37 -26.35
N LEU A 189 -0.74 -11.04 -26.32
CA LEU A 189 0.01 -11.03 -25.07
C LEU A 189 -0.37 -9.84 -24.18
N MET A 190 -0.66 -8.67 -24.76
CA MET A 190 -1.24 -7.53 -24.04
C MET A 190 -2.58 -7.89 -23.38
N GLU A 191 -3.48 -8.56 -24.11
CA GLU A 191 -4.76 -9.01 -23.56
C GLU A 191 -4.58 -10.06 -22.44
N LEU A 192 -3.59 -10.94 -22.55
CA LEU A 192 -3.23 -11.85 -21.45
C LEU A 192 -2.74 -11.07 -20.22
N ALA A 193 -1.91 -10.05 -20.39
CA ALA A 193 -1.44 -9.22 -19.28
C ALA A 193 -2.59 -8.45 -18.61
N LYS A 194 -3.52 -7.89 -19.41
CA LYS A 194 -4.74 -7.24 -18.90
C LYS A 194 -5.62 -8.22 -18.12
N THR A 195 -5.84 -9.41 -18.68
CA THR A 195 -6.61 -10.47 -18.01
C THR A 195 -5.96 -10.88 -16.68
N GLY A 196 -4.63 -10.99 -16.66
CA GLY A 196 -3.88 -11.27 -15.42
C GLY A 196 -4.03 -10.17 -14.37
N PHE A 197 -4.07 -8.89 -14.79
CA PHE A 197 -4.32 -7.76 -13.90
C PHE A 197 -5.76 -7.73 -13.38
N ASP A 198 -6.74 -8.01 -14.23
CA ASP A 198 -8.16 -8.11 -13.89
C ASP A 198 -8.43 -9.18 -12.82
N LYS A 199 -7.87 -10.38 -13.00
CA LYS A 199 -7.96 -11.46 -12.01
C LYS A 199 -7.37 -11.06 -10.67
N GLU A 200 -6.23 -10.38 -10.68
CA GLU A 200 -5.59 -9.95 -9.44
C GLU A 200 -6.43 -8.88 -8.72
N ALA A 201 -7.01 -7.94 -9.48
CA ALA A 201 -7.96 -6.97 -8.95
C ALA A 201 -9.17 -7.68 -8.32
N ALA A 202 -9.73 -8.70 -8.99
CA ALA A 202 -10.86 -9.50 -8.48
C ALA A 202 -10.50 -10.25 -7.19
N ARG A 203 -9.29 -10.81 -7.14
CA ARG A 203 -8.74 -11.50 -5.97
C ARG A 203 -8.62 -10.54 -4.78
N LEU A 204 -8.07 -9.35 -5.01
CA LEU A 204 -7.93 -8.32 -3.98
C LEU A 204 -9.30 -7.85 -3.48
N TYR A 205 -10.26 -7.60 -4.39
CA TYR A 205 -11.62 -7.21 -4.02
C TYR A 205 -12.33 -8.27 -3.18
N THR A 206 -12.22 -9.54 -3.57
CA THR A 206 -12.77 -10.66 -2.79
C THR A 206 -12.19 -10.70 -1.37
N GLY A 207 -10.90 -10.42 -1.22
CA GLY A 207 -10.25 -10.25 0.08
C GLY A 207 -10.84 -9.10 0.91
N ILE A 208 -11.09 -7.95 0.29
CA ILE A 208 -11.71 -6.78 0.95
C ILE A 208 -13.13 -7.13 1.42
N ALA A 209 -13.93 -7.76 0.56
CA ALA A 209 -15.31 -8.15 0.90
C ALA A 209 -15.35 -9.17 2.07
N ALA A 210 -14.40 -10.11 2.10
CA ALA A 210 -14.27 -11.07 3.20
C ALA A 210 -13.82 -10.42 4.52
N GLU A 211 -12.96 -9.39 4.48
CA GLU A 211 -12.58 -8.59 5.66
C GLU A 211 -13.78 -7.79 6.20
N GLY A 212 -14.63 -7.26 5.31
CA GLY A 212 -15.84 -6.50 5.67
C GLY A 212 -16.91 -7.34 6.37
N LEU A 213 -17.05 -8.62 6.02
CA LEU A 213 -18.02 -9.53 6.65
C LEU A 213 -17.62 -9.97 8.08
N ARG A 214 -16.35 -9.76 8.46
CA ARG A 214 -15.82 -10.15 9.78
C ARG A 214 -15.84 -9.03 10.82
N ARG A 215 -16.34 -7.85 10.47
CA ARG A 215 -16.49 -6.69 11.37
C ARG A 215 -17.95 -6.47 11.69
#